data_AF-A0A2M7AH11-F1
#
_entry.id   AF-A0A2M7AH11-F1
#
_cell.length_a   1.000
_cell.length_b   1.000
_cell.length_c   1.000
_cell.angle_alpha   90.00
_cell.angle_beta   90.00
_cell.angle_gamma   90.00
#
_symmetry.space_group_name_H-M   'P 1'
#
loop_
_entity.id
_entity.type
_entity.pdbx_description
1 polymer ?
#
loop_
_entity_poly.entity_id
_entity_poly.type
_entity_poly.pdbx_seq_one_letter_code
_entity_poly.pdbx_strand_id
1 'polypeptide(L)'
;MAGNLEQSVKTLGEGEEVELEGGEVIFKLSSYEGNPIVRPEDLGLTWSEGEENKVGAVFNAGAECYQDKVILMPRCHKKYKKSMYFDAKINREKHCLDNYISEVWPLVSEDGIQFKRLGDTIIRGDGTDHKDFVYGIEDIRIIKYGETYLLVGCGKIKPAFRYSGADRIAIYTTEDFLKFDYRGIVEAFDSRNAVPFSETIKGKLYMLLRFHPNIHLDILEAGVEQLLNPQRYHEEWEETYRRREASLLL
;
A
#
# COMPACT_ATOMS: atom_id res chain seq x y z
N MET A 1 -31.82 10.43 5.50
CA MET A 1 -31.63 8.99 5.77
C MET A 1 -30.17 8.82 6.09
N ALA A 2 -29.84 8.30 7.28
CA ALA A 2 -28.45 7.94 7.59
C ALA A 2 -27.97 6.94 6.51
N GLY A 3 -26.82 7.18 5.89
CA GLY A 3 -26.28 6.28 4.86
C GLY A 3 -25.99 4.91 5.43
N ASN A 4 -25.98 3.86 4.59
CA ASN A 4 -25.73 2.48 5.03
C ASN A 4 -24.43 2.35 5.85
N LEU A 5 -23.38 3.12 5.50
CA LEU A 5 -22.13 3.20 6.25
C LEU A 5 -22.31 3.70 7.70
N GLU A 6 -23.09 4.75 7.93
CA GLU A 6 -23.35 5.26 9.29
C GLU A 6 -24.05 4.22 10.15
N GLN A 7 -24.92 3.42 9.56
CA GLN A 7 -25.60 2.35 10.27
C GLN A 7 -24.64 1.23 10.65
N SER A 8 -23.72 0.86 9.76
CA SER A 8 -22.66 -0.12 10.05
C SER A 8 -21.74 0.38 11.17
N VAL A 9 -21.31 1.63 11.15
CA VAL A 9 -20.41 2.20 12.18
C VAL A 9 -21.03 2.12 13.58
N LYS A 10 -22.35 2.32 13.72
CA LYS A 10 -23.06 2.17 15.00
C LYS A 10 -23.04 0.75 15.57
N THR A 11 -22.70 -0.25 14.76
CA THR A 11 -22.56 -1.64 15.23
C THR A 11 -21.16 -1.98 15.70
N LEU A 12 -20.17 -1.10 15.44
CA LEU A 12 -18.83 -1.25 15.98
C LEU A 12 -18.83 -0.88 17.46
N GLY A 13 -18.12 -1.68 18.26
CA GLY A 13 -17.89 -1.34 19.66
C GLY A 13 -16.98 -0.11 19.79
N GLU A 14 -17.11 0.59 20.91
CA GLU A 14 -16.31 1.78 21.23
C GLU A 14 -14.86 1.44 21.64
N GLY A 15 -14.48 0.16 21.69
CA GLY A 15 -13.25 -0.31 22.34
C GLY A 15 -13.42 -0.51 23.84
N GLU A 16 -12.38 -1.01 24.50
CA GLU A 16 -12.34 -1.27 25.93
C GLU A 16 -10.95 -0.98 26.51
N GLU A 17 -10.90 -0.48 27.75
CA GLU A 17 -9.66 -0.44 28.53
C GLU A 17 -9.39 -1.84 29.11
N VAL A 18 -8.18 -2.35 28.90
CA VAL A 18 -7.76 -3.68 29.37
C VAL A 18 -6.51 -3.52 30.22
N GLU A 19 -6.57 -4.04 31.45
CA GLU A 19 -5.39 -4.16 32.32
C GLU A 19 -4.60 -5.42 31.94
N LEU A 20 -3.31 -5.24 31.65
CA LEU A 20 -2.37 -6.30 31.35
C LEU A 20 -1.87 -6.96 32.64
N GLU A 21 -1.29 -8.16 32.52
CA GLU A 21 -0.72 -8.90 33.67
C GLU A 21 0.34 -8.10 34.46
N GLY A 22 0.94 -7.06 33.86
CA GLY A 22 1.89 -6.14 34.51
C GLY A 22 1.28 -4.90 35.19
N GLY A 23 -0.05 -4.75 35.20
CA GLY A 23 -0.76 -3.58 35.76
C GLY A 23 -0.82 -2.36 34.81
N GLU A 24 -0.30 -2.49 33.60
CA GLU A 24 -0.44 -1.48 32.54
C GLU A 24 -1.86 -1.53 31.98
N VAL A 25 -2.48 -0.36 31.77
CA VAL A 25 -3.79 -0.26 31.11
C VAL A 25 -3.57 0.14 29.66
N ILE A 26 -4.14 -0.64 28.74
CA ILE A 26 -4.15 -0.32 27.30
C ILE A 26 -5.58 -0.09 26.83
N PHE A 27 -5.74 0.73 25.79
CA PHE A 27 -7.00 0.85 25.08
C PHE A 27 -7.02 -0.12 23.90
N LYS A 28 -7.95 -1.07 23.91
CA LYS A 28 -8.12 -2.09 22.89
C LYS A 28 -9.30 -1.72 21.99
N LEU A 29 -9.02 -1.49 20.71
CA LEU A 29 -10.05 -1.22 19.71
C LEU A 29 -10.96 -2.44 19.51
N SER A 30 -12.27 -2.21 19.38
CA SER A 30 -13.21 -3.27 19.00
C SER A 30 -12.99 -3.69 17.55
N SER A 31 -13.07 -5.00 17.31
CA SER A 31 -13.06 -5.56 15.96
C SER A 31 -14.49 -5.78 15.48
N TYR A 32 -14.72 -5.60 14.17
CA TYR A 32 -15.96 -6.07 13.56
C TYR A 32 -16.07 -7.59 13.71
N GLU A 33 -17.18 -8.08 14.28
CA GLU A 33 -17.40 -9.49 14.58
C GLU A 33 -17.36 -10.36 13.31
N GLY A 34 -17.81 -9.82 12.17
CA GLY A 34 -17.84 -10.51 10.89
C GLY A 34 -16.49 -10.56 10.15
N ASN A 35 -15.39 -10.14 10.76
CA ASN A 35 -14.07 -10.23 10.14
C ASN A 35 -13.69 -11.69 9.78
N PRO A 36 -12.98 -11.92 8.66
CA PRO A 36 -12.50 -10.92 7.70
C PRO A 36 -13.57 -10.45 6.71
N ILE A 37 -13.59 -9.15 6.41
CA ILE A 37 -14.53 -8.49 5.48
C ILE A 37 -14.22 -8.69 3.99
N VAL A 38 -12.99 -9.11 3.65
CA VAL A 38 -12.61 -9.48 2.28
C VAL A 38 -11.74 -10.73 2.36
N ARG A 39 -12.09 -11.76 1.59
CA ARG A 39 -11.35 -13.01 1.49
C ARG A 39 -10.80 -13.19 0.06
N PRO A 40 -9.70 -13.93 -0.13
CA PRO A 40 -9.19 -14.21 -1.46
C PRO A 40 -10.23 -14.86 -2.39
N GLU A 41 -11.08 -15.73 -1.84
CA GLU A 41 -12.15 -16.44 -2.56
C GLU A 41 -13.20 -15.48 -3.12
N ASP A 42 -13.54 -14.41 -2.40
CA ASP A 42 -14.52 -13.40 -2.83
C ASP A 42 -14.07 -12.68 -4.12
N LEU A 43 -12.75 -12.65 -4.35
CA LEU A 43 -12.12 -12.04 -5.51
C LEU A 43 -11.70 -13.07 -6.57
N GLY A 44 -11.94 -14.37 -6.35
CA GLY A 44 -11.45 -15.42 -7.25
C GLY A 44 -9.91 -15.51 -7.28
N LEU A 45 -9.24 -15.13 -6.18
CA LEU A 45 -7.80 -15.34 -5.98
C LEU A 45 -7.50 -16.78 -5.57
N THR A 46 -8.05 -17.75 -6.30
CA THR A 46 -7.83 -19.18 -6.11
C THR A 46 -7.34 -19.81 -7.41
N TRP A 47 -6.63 -20.93 -7.33
CA TRP A 47 -6.19 -21.68 -8.50
C TRP A 47 -5.98 -23.15 -8.17
N SER A 48 -6.06 -24.03 -9.16
CA SER A 48 -5.74 -25.45 -8.99
C SER A 48 -4.29 -25.73 -9.36
N GLU A 49 -3.62 -26.55 -8.55
CA GLU A 49 -2.28 -27.09 -8.80
C GLU A 49 -2.34 -28.60 -8.61
N GLY A 50 -2.45 -29.35 -9.71
CA GLY A 50 -2.79 -30.77 -9.66
C GLY A 50 -4.22 -30.99 -9.13
N GLU A 51 -4.36 -31.83 -8.11
CA GLU A 51 -5.64 -32.10 -7.43
C GLU A 51 -5.92 -31.11 -6.29
N GLU A 52 -4.98 -30.23 -5.95
CA GLU A 52 -5.13 -29.28 -4.85
C GLU A 52 -5.66 -27.93 -5.31
N ASN A 53 -6.63 -27.39 -4.56
CA ASN A 53 -7.04 -26.00 -4.69
C ASN A 53 -6.19 -25.12 -3.75
N LYS A 54 -5.52 -24.13 -4.34
CA LYS A 54 -4.70 -23.13 -3.66
C LYS A 54 -5.48 -21.83 -3.50
N VAL A 55 -5.20 -21.15 -2.39
CA VAL A 55 -5.78 -19.85 -2.05
C VAL A 55 -4.66 -18.80 -2.06
N GLY A 56 -4.96 -17.66 -2.66
CA GLY A 56 -4.08 -16.50 -2.75
C GLY A 56 -4.13 -15.64 -1.50
N ALA A 57 -3.86 -14.35 -1.67
CA ALA A 57 -3.89 -13.40 -0.57
C ALA A 57 -4.44 -12.04 -1.01
N VAL A 58 -5.19 -11.40 -0.12
CA VAL A 58 -5.72 -10.03 -0.25
C VAL A 58 -5.52 -9.34 1.11
N PHE A 59 -4.75 -8.26 1.14
CA PHE A 59 -4.39 -7.57 2.39
C PHE A 59 -3.81 -6.17 2.13
N ASN A 60 -3.46 -5.44 3.20
CA ASN A 60 -2.76 -4.14 3.15
C ASN A 60 -3.41 -3.11 2.21
N ALA A 61 -4.74 -2.99 2.27
CA ALA A 61 -5.46 -2.03 1.46
C ALA A 61 -5.20 -0.58 1.93
N GLY A 62 -4.91 0.30 0.97
CA GLY A 62 -5.24 1.72 1.13
C GLY A 62 -6.76 1.88 1.14
N ALA A 63 -7.27 2.85 1.90
CA ALA A 63 -8.70 3.10 2.06
C ALA A 63 -9.02 4.59 1.92
N GLU A 64 -10.18 4.91 1.35
CA GLU A 64 -10.66 6.29 1.19
C GLU A 64 -12.18 6.32 1.03
N CYS A 65 -12.82 7.42 1.41
CA CYS A 65 -14.23 7.69 1.12
C CYS A 65 -14.35 8.45 -0.22
N TYR A 66 -15.14 7.90 -1.15
CA TYR A 66 -15.41 8.50 -2.46
C TYR A 66 -16.89 8.38 -2.81
N GLN A 67 -17.55 9.51 -3.04
CA GLN A 67 -18.98 9.58 -3.37
C GLN A 67 -19.87 8.76 -2.40
N ASP A 68 -19.68 8.98 -1.09
CA ASP A 68 -20.38 8.28 0.01
C ASP A 68 -20.17 6.76 0.06
N LYS A 69 -19.13 6.25 -0.62
CA LYS A 69 -18.72 4.84 -0.62
C LYS A 69 -17.31 4.70 -0.07
N VAL A 70 -17.00 3.53 0.45
CA VAL A 70 -15.65 3.16 0.88
C VAL A 70 -14.95 2.48 -0.28
N ILE A 71 -13.77 3.00 -0.64
CA ILE A 71 -12.86 2.40 -1.61
C ILE A 71 -11.75 1.68 -0.86
N LEU A 72 -11.43 0.46 -1.28
CA LEU A 72 -10.22 -0.24 -0.87
C LEU A 72 -9.34 -0.52 -2.09
N MET A 73 -8.03 -0.34 -1.92
CA MET A 73 -7.01 -0.72 -2.90
C MET A 73 -6.07 -1.78 -2.30
N PRO A 74 -6.56 -3.01 -2.06
CA PRO A 74 -5.79 -4.09 -1.50
C PRO A 74 -4.68 -4.56 -2.43
N ARG A 75 -3.61 -5.05 -1.80
CA ARG A 75 -2.60 -5.86 -2.43
C ARG A 75 -3.13 -7.29 -2.61
N CYS A 76 -3.15 -7.75 -3.86
CA CYS A 76 -3.65 -9.05 -4.26
C CYS A 76 -2.53 -9.93 -4.81
N HIS A 77 -2.59 -11.22 -4.49
CA HIS A 77 -1.64 -12.24 -4.95
C HIS A 77 -2.33 -13.54 -5.32
N LYS A 78 -1.81 -14.20 -6.36
CA LYS A 78 -2.14 -15.59 -6.68
C LYS A 78 -0.97 -16.27 -7.40
N LYS A 79 -0.99 -17.61 -7.48
CA LYS A 79 -0.02 -18.42 -8.24
C LYS A 79 1.44 -18.32 -7.76
N TYR A 80 1.69 -17.84 -6.55
CA TYR A 80 3.01 -17.91 -5.94
C TYR A 80 3.30 -19.33 -5.43
N LYS A 81 4.58 -19.69 -5.36
CA LYS A 81 5.04 -21.00 -4.86
C LYS A 81 5.92 -20.83 -3.64
N LYS A 82 5.61 -21.55 -2.56
CA LYS A 82 6.49 -21.61 -1.38
C LYS A 82 7.76 -22.37 -1.74
N SER A 83 8.91 -21.78 -1.40
CA SER A 83 10.23 -22.30 -1.73
C SER A 83 11.21 -21.99 -0.60
N MET A 84 12.42 -22.52 -0.68
CA MET A 84 13.52 -22.24 0.25
C MET A 84 14.78 -21.90 -0.53
N TYR A 85 15.59 -20.99 0.01
CA TYR A 85 16.92 -20.71 -0.50
C TYR A 85 17.92 -20.59 0.64
N PHE A 86 19.18 -20.90 0.36
CA PHE A 86 20.27 -20.76 1.31
C PHE A 86 20.82 -19.32 1.26
N ASP A 87 20.78 -18.62 2.38
CA ASP A 87 21.33 -17.28 2.53
C ASP A 87 22.76 -17.37 3.11
N ALA A 88 23.75 -17.26 2.23
CA ALA A 88 25.16 -17.35 2.59
C ALA A 88 25.61 -16.24 3.57
N LYS A 89 24.92 -15.10 3.64
CA LYS A 89 25.30 -14.00 4.54
C LYS A 89 25.05 -14.34 6.01
N ILE A 90 24.03 -15.16 6.27
CA ILE A 90 23.63 -15.57 7.62
C ILE A 90 23.78 -17.08 7.86
N ASN A 91 24.31 -17.82 6.88
CA ASN A 91 24.56 -19.26 6.90
C ASN A 91 23.33 -20.10 7.30
N ARG A 92 22.16 -19.78 6.74
CA ARG A 92 20.88 -20.45 7.04
C ARG A 92 19.95 -20.50 5.83
N GLU A 93 19.07 -21.50 5.82
CA GLU A 93 17.95 -21.56 4.87
C GLU A 93 16.85 -20.56 5.26
N LYS A 94 16.26 -19.93 4.25
CA LYS A 94 15.14 -19.01 4.37
C LYS A 94 14.01 -19.45 3.46
N HIS A 95 12.79 -19.37 3.98
CA HIS A 95 11.59 -19.45 3.17
C HIS A 95 11.49 -18.25 2.24
N CYS A 96 11.04 -18.50 1.01
CA CYS A 96 10.69 -17.46 0.05
C CYS A 96 9.45 -17.85 -0.74
N LEU A 97 8.92 -16.89 -1.49
CA LEU A 97 7.80 -17.09 -2.41
C LEU A 97 8.30 -16.83 -3.83
N ASP A 98 8.29 -17.87 -4.65
CA ASP A 98 8.61 -17.80 -6.07
C ASP A 98 7.40 -17.32 -6.86
N ASN A 99 7.65 -16.61 -7.96
CA ASN A 99 6.60 -15.98 -8.79
C ASN A 99 5.65 -15.09 -7.99
N TYR A 100 6.17 -14.45 -6.95
CA TYR A 100 5.42 -13.58 -6.07
C TYR A 100 5.38 -12.16 -6.66
N ILE A 101 4.39 -11.92 -7.52
CA ILE A 101 4.13 -10.64 -8.18
C ILE A 101 2.76 -10.16 -7.72
N SER A 102 2.72 -9.08 -6.93
CA SER A 102 1.46 -8.46 -6.51
C SER A 102 0.85 -7.56 -7.56
N GLU A 103 -0.47 -7.47 -7.48
CA GLU A 103 -1.30 -6.51 -8.16
C GLU A 103 -2.15 -5.73 -7.14
N VAL A 104 -2.77 -4.63 -7.56
CA VAL A 104 -3.74 -3.89 -6.74
C VAL A 104 -5.10 -3.86 -7.43
N TRP A 105 -6.12 -4.30 -6.70
CA TRP A 105 -7.46 -4.55 -7.23
C TRP A 105 -8.46 -3.64 -6.51
N PRO A 106 -8.89 -2.50 -7.12
CA PRO A 106 -9.90 -1.62 -6.54
C PRO A 106 -11.18 -2.36 -6.13
N LEU A 107 -11.64 -2.09 -4.91
CA LEU A 107 -12.91 -2.58 -4.35
C LEU A 107 -13.75 -1.39 -3.88
N VAL A 108 -15.07 -1.57 -3.87
CA VAL A 108 -16.03 -0.58 -3.39
C VAL A 108 -17.06 -1.21 -2.45
N SER A 109 -17.47 -0.45 -1.44
CA SER A 109 -18.53 -0.82 -0.50
C SER A 109 -19.41 0.39 -0.18
N GLU A 110 -20.71 0.17 -0.02
CA GLU A 110 -21.68 1.19 0.41
C GLU A 110 -21.89 1.19 1.94
N ASP A 111 -21.52 0.10 2.61
CA ASP A 111 -21.73 -0.12 4.04
C ASP A 111 -20.42 -0.28 4.83
N GLY A 112 -19.27 -0.22 4.15
CA GLY A 112 -17.94 -0.41 4.72
C GLY A 112 -17.60 -1.85 5.10
N ILE A 113 -18.48 -2.82 4.81
CA ILE A 113 -18.35 -4.22 5.21
C ILE A 113 -18.35 -5.13 3.99
N GLN A 114 -19.34 -4.97 3.10
CA GLN A 114 -19.49 -5.80 1.91
C GLN A 114 -18.79 -5.14 0.73
N PHE A 115 -17.69 -5.74 0.29
CA PHE A 115 -16.89 -5.24 -0.82
C PHE A 115 -17.07 -6.05 -2.10
N LYS A 116 -17.05 -5.36 -3.23
CA LYS A 116 -17.00 -5.95 -4.57
C LYS A 116 -15.96 -5.25 -5.42
N ARG A 117 -15.53 -5.89 -6.51
CA ARG A 117 -14.63 -5.26 -7.50
C ARG A 117 -15.23 -3.96 -8.04
N LEU A 118 -14.44 -2.90 -8.02
CA LEU A 118 -14.76 -1.64 -8.68
C LEU A 118 -14.22 -1.67 -10.11
N GLY A 119 -15.07 -2.10 -11.04
CA GLY A 119 -14.70 -2.31 -12.43
C GLY A 119 -13.65 -3.42 -12.61
N ASP A 120 -13.08 -3.49 -13.81
CA ASP A 120 -12.10 -4.51 -14.21
C ASP A 120 -10.65 -4.01 -14.15
N THR A 121 -10.44 -2.75 -13.76
CA THR A 121 -9.11 -2.14 -13.72
C THR A 121 -8.26 -2.79 -12.62
N ILE A 122 -7.00 -3.03 -12.95
CA ILE A 122 -5.98 -3.61 -12.07
C ILE A 122 -4.73 -2.77 -12.25
N ILE A 123 -4.10 -2.35 -11.16
CA ILE A 123 -2.74 -1.82 -11.22
C ILE A 123 -1.79 -3.01 -11.16
N ARG A 124 -1.05 -3.25 -12.25
CA ARG A 124 -0.12 -4.37 -12.35
C ARG A 124 1.29 -3.91 -12.06
N GLY A 125 2.08 -4.82 -11.49
CA GLY A 125 3.52 -4.65 -11.32
C GLY A 125 4.31 -5.75 -11.98
N ASP A 126 3.79 -6.35 -13.06
CA ASP A 126 4.37 -7.50 -13.78
C ASP A 126 5.10 -7.10 -15.07
N GLY A 127 5.19 -5.80 -15.35
CA GLY A 127 5.78 -5.26 -16.57
C GLY A 127 4.79 -5.04 -17.72
N THR A 128 3.49 -5.30 -17.54
CA THR A 128 2.48 -5.06 -18.59
C THR A 128 2.30 -3.57 -18.87
N ASP A 129 2.16 -2.76 -17.82
CA ASP A 129 1.77 -1.34 -17.94
C ASP A 129 2.97 -0.37 -17.98
N HIS A 130 4.11 -0.76 -17.39
CA HIS A 130 5.37 0.00 -17.33
C HIS A 130 6.56 -0.97 -17.16
N LYS A 131 7.81 -0.50 -17.20
CA LYS A 131 9.02 -1.37 -17.23
C LYS A 131 10.05 -1.11 -16.14
N ASP A 132 9.89 -0.03 -15.40
CA ASP A 132 10.78 0.42 -14.33
C ASP A 132 10.67 -0.45 -13.06
N PHE A 133 9.54 -1.12 -12.83
CA PHE A 133 9.40 -2.20 -11.86
C PHE A 133 8.50 -3.32 -12.40
N VAL A 134 8.86 -4.58 -12.13
CA VAL A 134 8.23 -5.76 -12.76
C VAL A 134 8.05 -6.96 -11.81
N TYR A 135 8.26 -6.76 -10.51
CA TYR A 135 8.14 -7.81 -9.49
C TYR A 135 7.02 -7.54 -8.47
N GLY A 136 6.08 -6.66 -8.82
CA GLY A 136 4.89 -6.36 -8.03
C GLY A 136 4.77 -4.89 -7.65
N ILE A 137 3.52 -4.48 -7.43
CA ILE A 137 3.12 -3.24 -6.76
C ILE A 137 2.54 -3.61 -5.40
N GLU A 138 2.98 -2.97 -4.32
CA GLU A 138 2.60 -3.32 -2.95
C GLU A 138 2.04 -2.10 -2.20
N ASP A 139 1.11 -2.39 -1.29
CA ASP A 139 0.74 -1.51 -0.16
C ASP A 139 0.44 -0.06 -0.58
N ILE A 140 -0.51 0.13 -1.51
CA ILE A 140 -0.95 1.46 -1.95
C ILE A 140 -1.54 2.26 -0.78
N ARG A 141 -1.21 3.53 -0.71
CA ARG A 141 -1.85 4.56 0.12
C ARG A 141 -2.62 5.50 -0.80
N ILE A 142 -3.79 5.94 -0.35
CA ILE A 142 -4.66 6.85 -1.10
C ILE A 142 -4.60 8.20 -0.39
N ILE A 143 -4.27 9.25 -1.13
CA ILE A 143 -4.16 10.62 -0.60
C ILE A 143 -4.99 11.52 -1.48
N LYS A 144 -6.11 12.03 -0.94
CA LYS A 144 -6.88 13.08 -1.62
C LYS A 144 -6.06 14.36 -1.67
N TYR A 145 -5.89 14.91 -2.86
CA TYR A 145 -5.15 16.15 -3.10
C TYR A 145 -5.93 17.01 -4.13
N GLY A 146 -6.71 17.96 -3.61
CA GLY A 146 -7.69 18.68 -4.42
C GLY A 146 -8.78 17.75 -4.96
N GLU A 147 -8.99 17.79 -6.28
CA GLU A 147 -9.96 16.95 -6.99
C GLU A 147 -9.37 15.59 -7.46
N THR A 148 -8.08 15.36 -7.24
CA THR A 148 -7.38 14.14 -7.64
C THR A 148 -6.95 13.33 -6.42
N TYR A 149 -6.80 12.03 -6.60
CA TYR A 149 -6.22 11.12 -5.63
C TYR A 149 -4.82 10.71 -6.06
N LEU A 150 -3.83 10.95 -5.20
CA LEU A 150 -2.49 10.39 -5.32
C LEU A 150 -2.51 8.98 -4.75
N LEU A 151 -1.99 8.03 -5.51
CA LEU A 151 -1.84 6.64 -5.11
C LEU A 151 -0.36 6.33 -4.98
N VAL A 152 0.10 6.15 -3.75
CA VAL A 152 1.53 5.98 -3.44
C VAL A 152 1.76 4.59 -2.89
N GLY A 153 2.53 3.78 -3.61
CA GLY A 153 2.82 2.39 -3.25
C GLY A 153 4.29 2.05 -3.36
N CYS A 154 4.61 0.76 -3.21
CA CYS A 154 5.95 0.22 -3.37
C CYS A 154 6.03 -0.63 -4.65
N GLY A 155 6.72 -0.12 -5.67
CA GLY A 155 7.10 -0.87 -6.86
C GLY A 155 8.36 -1.70 -6.61
N LYS A 156 8.34 -2.96 -7.03
CA LYS A 156 9.44 -3.93 -6.81
C LYS A 156 10.31 -4.07 -8.05
N ILE A 157 11.57 -3.63 -7.97
CA ILE A 157 12.55 -3.72 -9.08
C ILE A 157 13.34 -5.04 -9.09
N LYS A 158 13.24 -5.83 -8.02
CA LYS A 158 13.82 -7.18 -7.90
C LYS A 158 12.83 -8.11 -7.20
N PRO A 159 12.94 -9.44 -7.36
CA PRO A 159 12.08 -10.40 -6.68
C PRO A 159 12.03 -10.20 -5.17
N ALA A 160 10.83 -10.31 -4.59
CA ALA A 160 10.62 -10.26 -3.14
C ALA A 160 11.40 -11.38 -2.41
N PHE A 161 11.66 -11.18 -1.11
CA PHE A 161 12.32 -12.12 -0.18
C PHE A 161 13.77 -12.52 -0.47
N ARG A 162 14.29 -12.21 -1.66
CA ARG A 162 15.63 -12.62 -2.10
C ARG A 162 16.65 -11.48 -2.15
N TYR A 163 16.20 -10.25 -2.33
CA TYR A 163 17.07 -9.09 -2.53
C TYR A 163 16.70 -7.92 -1.63
N SER A 164 17.72 -7.19 -1.17
CA SER A 164 17.59 -5.87 -0.56
C SER A 164 17.73 -4.77 -1.62
N GLY A 165 17.32 -3.54 -1.31
CA GLY A 165 17.44 -2.42 -2.25
C GLY A 165 16.49 -2.53 -3.45
N ALA A 166 15.35 -3.19 -3.27
CA ALA A 166 14.42 -3.59 -4.32
C ALA A 166 13.12 -2.77 -4.33
N ASP A 167 12.95 -1.86 -3.39
CA ASP A 167 11.73 -1.11 -3.14
C ASP A 167 11.87 0.30 -3.74
N ARG A 168 10.86 0.72 -4.51
CA ARG A 168 10.77 2.07 -5.08
C ARG A 168 9.41 2.64 -4.77
N ILE A 169 9.35 3.93 -4.45
CA ILE A 169 8.07 4.62 -4.30
C ILE A 169 7.46 4.73 -5.69
N ALA A 170 6.32 4.09 -5.93
CA ALA A 170 5.59 4.18 -7.19
C ALA A 170 4.38 5.10 -7.02
N ILE A 171 4.16 5.99 -8.00
CA ILE A 171 3.09 6.98 -7.97
C ILE A 171 2.12 6.75 -9.12
N TYR A 172 0.83 6.72 -8.79
CA TYR A 172 -0.27 6.81 -9.75
C TYR A 172 -1.21 7.95 -9.34
N THR A 173 -2.07 8.38 -10.26
CA THR A 173 -3.17 9.31 -9.97
C THR A 173 -4.49 8.75 -10.48
N THR A 174 -5.58 9.15 -9.84
CA THR A 174 -6.94 8.90 -10.33
C THR A 174 -7.88 10.02 -9.89
N GLU A 175 -8.95 10.24 -10.64
CA GLU A 175 -10.06 11.11 -10.24
C GLU A 175 -11.31 10.29 -9.87
N ASP A 176 -11.39 9.02 -10.31
CA ASP A 176 -12.61 8.23 -10.29
C ASP A 176 -12.44 6.78 -9.78
N PHE A 177 -11.22 6.36 -9.47
CA PHE A 177 -10.83 4.98 -9.11
C PHE A 177 -11.16 3.91 -10.17
N LEU A 178 -11.52 4.32 -11.38
CA LEU A 178 -11.75 3.45 -12.54
C LEU A 178 -10.58 3.53 -13.52
N LYS A 179 -9.93 4.69 -13.62
CA LYS A 179 -8.75 4.92 -14.45
C LYS A 179 -7.57 5.37 -13.59
N PHE A 180 -6.40 4.81 -13.87
CA PHE A 180 -5.16 5.15 -13.17
C PHE A 180 -4.12 5.60 -14.16
N ASP A 181 -3.59 6.80 -13.94
CA ASP A 181 -2.44 7.30 -14.70
C ASP A 181 -1.17 7.01 -13.91
N TYR A 182 -0.25 6.28 -14.52
CA TYR A 182 1.06 6.04 -13.94
C TYR A 182 1.94 7.29 -14.05
N ARG A 183 2.57 7.69 -12.93
CA ARG A 183 3.43 8.88 -12.86
C ARG A 183 4.92 8.54 -12.79
N GLY A 184 5.28 7.28 -12.56
CA GLY A 184 6.67 6.85 -12.44
C GLY A 184 7.04 6.38 -11.04
N ILE A 185 8.32 6.04 -10.86
CA ILE A 185 8.92 5.71 -9.58
C ILE A 185 9.96 6.74 -9.12
N VAL A 186 10.17 6.84 -7.81
CA VAL A 186 11.32 7.54 -7.21
C VAL A 186 12.52 6.61 -7.21
N GLU A 187 13.48 6.85 -8.11
CA GLU A 187 14.66 5.98 -8.28
C GLU A 187 15.83 6.27 -7.34
N ALA A 188 15.87 7.49 -6.79
CA ALA A 188 17.02 8.03 -6.05
C ALA A 188 17.40 7.21 -4.81
N PHE A 189 16.48 6.42 -4.25
CA PHE A 189 16.72 5.65 -3.04
C PHE A 189 15.76 4.46 -2.90
N ASP A 190 16.14 3.51 -2.03
CA ASP A 190 15.30 2.40 -1.62
C ASP A 190 14.33 2.85 -0.51
N SER A 191 13.03 2.81 -0.78
CA SER A 191 12.03 3.14 0.24
C SER A 191 10.67 2.52 -0.07
N ARG A 192 9.92 2.30 1.01
CA ARG A 192 8.52 1.87 1.05
C ARG A 192 7.80 2.65 2.15
N ASN A 193 6.48 2.51 2.26
CA ASN A 193 5.66 3.19 3.28
C ASN A 193 5.74 4.73 3.21
N ALA A 194 5.91 5.28 2.01
CA ALA A 194 5.92 6.72 1.80
C ALA A 194 4.49 7.26 1.78
N VAL A 195 4.23 8.36 2.48
CA VAL A 195 2.89 8.97 2.60
C VAL A 195 3.01 10.49 2.49
N PRO A 196 2.60 11.11 1.37
CA PRO A 196 2.52 12.56 1.28
C PRO A 196 1.34 13.08 2.09
N PHE A 197 1.45 14.32 2.55
CA PHE A 197 0.35 15.01 3.21
C PHE A 197 -0.73 15.36 2.18
N SER A 198 -1.99 15.37 2.60
CA SER A 198 -3.13 15.72 1.74
C SER A 198 -3.22 17.20 1.41
N GLU A 199 -2.48 18.04 2.11
CA GLU A 199 -2.45 19.49 1.92
C GLU A 199 -1.10 20.10 2.28
N THR A 200 -0.89 21.34 1.88
CA THR A 200 0.30 22.10 2.26
C THR A 200 0.16 22.67 3.66
N ILE A 201 1.22 22.58 4.46
CA ILE A 201 1.32 23.26 5.74
C ILE A 201 2.21 24.49 5.56
N LYS A 202 1.62 25.68 5.75
CA LYS A 202 2.32 26.98 5.56
C LYS A 202 2.99 27.09 4.17
N GLY A 203 2.27 26.64 3.14
CA GLY A 203 2.72 26.70 1.74
C GLY A 203 3.76 25.64 1.35
N LYS A 204 4.06 24.67 2.22
CA LYS A 204 4.98 23.57 1.93
C LYS A 204 4.27 22.24 1.97
N LEU A 205 4.57 21.36 1.02
CA LEU A 205 4.07 19.98 1.03
C LEU A 205 5.07 19.10 1.76
N TYR A 206 4.57 18.27 2.67
CA TYR A 206 5.37 17.35 3.48
C TYR A 206 5.09 15.90 3.09
N MET A 207 6.05 15.02 3.36
CA MET A 207 5.93 13.59 3.14
C MET A 207 6.59 12.82 4.28
N LEU A 208 5.89 11.80 4.78
CA LEU A 208 6.48 10.75 5.60
C LEU A 208 7.23 9.78 4.70
N LEU A 209 8.48 9.51 5.04
CA LEU A 209 9.36 8.58 4.34
C LEU A 209 9.89 7.54 5.32
N ARG A 210 10.20 6.34 4.83
CA ARG A 210 10.84 5.30 5.63
C ARG A 210 12.19 4.96 5.02
N PHE A 211 13.24 5.56 5.57
CA PHE A 211 14.61 5.11 5.35
C PHE A 211 14.96 4.11 6.46
N HIS A 212 14.91 2.82 6.14
CA HIS A 212 14.96 1.76 7.15
C HIS A 212 16.18 1.91 8.08
N PRO A 213 16.00 1.84 9.42
CA PRO A 213 14.76 1.47 10.13
C PRO A 213 13.82 2.64 10.48
N ASN A 214 14.24 3.88 10.24
CA ASN A 214 13.63 5.07 10.82
C ASN A 214 12.49 5.66 9.97
N ILE A 215 11.70 6.50 10.61
CA ILE A 215 10.67 7.34 9.99
C ILE A 215 11.20 8.76 9.86
N HIS A 216 10.97 9.36 8.71
CA HIS A 216 11.41 10.71 8.38
C HIS A 216 10.21 11.56 7.97
N LEU A 217 10.25 12.85 8.30
CA LEU A 217 9.31 13.87 7.83
C LEU A 217 10.10 14.91 7.05
N ASP A 218 9.91 14.94 5.74
CA ASP A 218 10.63 15.87 4.87
C ASP A 218 9.66 16.70 4.01
N ILE A 219 10.17 17.79 3.48
CA ILE A 219 9.49 18.68 2.53
C ILE A 219 9.72 18.17 1.12
N LEU A 220 8.69 18.26 0.26
CA LEU A 220 8.83 18.15 -1.18
C LEU A 220 9.10 19.56 -1.74
N GLU A 221 10.34 19.83 -2.17
CA GLU A 221 10.79 21.17 -2.56
C GLU A 221 10.01 21.71 -3.76
N ALA A 222 9.69 20.85 -4.72
CA ALA A 222 8.85 21.20 -5.86
C ALA A 222 7.35 20.98 -5.60
N GLY A 223 6.94 20.78 -4.34
CA GLY A 223 5.57 20.50 -3.97
C GLY A 223 5.06 19.19 -4.59
N VAL A 224 3.79 19.19 -5.02
CA VAL A 224 3.16 17.99 -5.61
C VAL A 224 3.79 17.59 -6.95
N GLU A 225 4.40 18.53 -7.69
CA GLU A 225 5.04 18.24 -8.97
C GLU A 225 6.19 17.24 -8.84
N GLN A 226 6.86 17.23 -7.68
CA GLN A 226 7.91 16.26 -7.35
C GLN A 226 7.39 14.81 -7.35
N LEU A 227 6.11 14.60 -6.96
CA LEU A 227 5.43 13.30 -6.99
C LEU A 227 4.85 12.99 -8.37
N LEU A 228 4.29 14.00 -9.06
CA LEU A 228 3.66 13.83 -10.36
C LEU A 228 4.67 13.60 -11.49
N ASN A 229 5.93 14.02 -11.30
CA ASN A 229 7.00 13.88 -12.28
C ASN A 229 8.32 13.44 -11.60
N PRO A 230 8.37 12.25 -10.97
CA PRO A 230 9.51 11.85 -10.14
C PRO A 230 10.84 11.78 -10.91
N GLN A 231 10.80 11.45 -12.21
CA GLN A 231 12.00 11.47 -13.06
C GLN A 231 12.51 12.91 -13.33
N ARG A 232 11.59 13.86 -13.54
CA ARG A 232 11.95 15.27 -13.78
C ARG A 232 12.61 15.89 -12.55
N TYR A 233 12.14 15.52 -11.36
CA TYR A 233 12.61 16.04 -10.08
C TYR A 233 13.59 15.08 -9.39
N HIS A 234 14.43 14.40 -10.18
CA HIS A 234 15.40 13.43 -9.66
C HIS A 234 16.39 14.06 -8.66
N GLU A 235 16.87 15.27 -8.97
CA GLU A 235 17.83 16.00 -8.11
C GLU A 235 17.21 16.35 -6.76
N GLU A 236 15.92 16.73 -6.73
CA GLU A 236 15.19 17.00 -5.49
C GLU A 236 15.00 15.72 -4.66
N TRP A 237 14.76 14.59 -5.30
CA TRP A 237 14.71 13.29 -4.60
C TRP A 237 16.09 12.87 -4.06
N GLU A 238 17.17 13.11 -4.80
CA GLU A 238 18.53 12.90 -4.28
C GLU A 238 18.83 13.79 -3.09
N GLU A 239 18.39 15.06 -3.12
CA GLU A 239 18.54 15.98 -2.01
C GLU A 239 17.75 15.55 -0.77
N THR A 240 16.50 15.09 -0.94
CA THR A 240 15.71 14.45 0.13
C THR A 240 16.50 13.33 0.80
N TYR A 241 17.17 12.47 0.02
CA TYR A 241 17.98 11.39 0.58
C TYR A 241 19.28 11.89 1.25
N ARG A 242 19.91 12.91 0.67
CA ARG A 242 21.14 13.52 1.18
C ARG A 242 20.93 14.13 2.57
N ARG A 243 19.79 14.80 2.78
CA ARG A 243 19.44 15.47 4.03
C ARG A 243 18.67 14.61 5.03
N ARG A 244 18.50 13.31 4.77
CA ARG A 244 17.67 12.41 5.61
C ARG A 244 17.98 12.46 7.11
N GLU A 245 19.23 12.67 7.50
CA GLU A 245 19.60 12.76 8.93
C GLU A 245 18.93 13.97 9.62
N ALA A 246 18.70 15.06 8.87
CA ALA A 246 18.01 16.25 9.38
C ALA A 246 16.47 16.10 9.38
N SER A 247 15.93 15.13 8.64
CA SER A 247 14.48 14.85 8.58
C SER A 247 14.05 13.67 9.46
N LEU A 248 14.96 13.12 10.28
CA LEU A 248 14.66 12.04 11.22
C LEU A 248 13.57 12.46 12.22
N LEU A 249 12.51 11.66 12.30
CA LEU A 249 11.39 11.85 13.22
C LEU A 249 11.40 10.83 14.37
N LEU A 250 11.55 9.55 14.03
CA LEU A 250 11.43 8.39 14.95
C LEU A 250 12.34 7.24 14.51
#